data_AF-A0A8I1I8J1-F1
#
_entry.id   AF-A0A8I1I8J1-F1
#
_cell.length_a   1.000
_cell.length_b   1.000
_cell.length_c   1.000
_cell.angle_alpha   90.00
_cell.angle_beta   90.00
_cell.angle_gamma   90.00
#
_symmetry.space_group_name_H-M   'P 1'
#
loop_
_entity.id
_entity.type
_entity.pdbx_description
1 polymer ?
#
loop_
_entity_poly.entity_id
_entity_poly.type
_entity_poly.pdbx_seq_one_letter_code
_entity_poly.pdbx_strand_id
1 'polypeptide(L)'
;MTNYLHKLTMLDDEINHPLIHGQVEEIKQIDHYVGNGKPLKAAPDKLGLLPDQFEDVLKEIGNNKKRKLTDINNLFNNFRQYLSLKYGIWSIANLKTAALIKDKMQIDTALEIMAGNAYWSSTLANVGIQTISTDSLEWAKTSSTGAEPFHPVINLEAAQAIKKYSDVDLILCSWSPNFGQSDLAAIDAWQKYSNAKHFIFIGEENGATNSPEFWQRNWFKHTAALNEINSSFQSFDFIDERIFEIDNEF
;
A
#
# COMPACT_ATOMS: atom_id res chain seq x y z
N MET A 1 -0.98 -6.44 20.30
CA MET A 1 -1.03 -5.25 19.42
C MET A 1 -1.54 -3.99 20.12
N THR A 2 -2.39 -4.09 21.15
CA THR A 2 -2.78 -2.98 22.06
C THR A 2 -1.61 -2.20 22.65
N ASN A 3 -0.42 -2.82 22.74
CA ASN A 3 0.81 -2.21 23.25
C ASN A 3 1.40 -1.14 22.31
N TYR A 4 1.24 -1.24 20.97
CA TYR A 4 1.86 -0.28 20.04
C TYR A 4 1.29 1.13 20.22
N LEU A 5 -0.03 1.31 20.03
CA LEU A 5 -0.67 2.63 20.17
C LEU A 5 -0.62 3.17 21.61
N HIS A 6 -0.68 2.29 22.60
CA HIS A 6 -0.53 2.69 24.00
C HIS A 6 0.86 3.26 24.27
N LYS A 7 1.92 2.55 23.85
CA LYS A 7 3.30 3.03 23.97
C LYS A 7 3.51 4.33 23.19
N LEU A 8 2.94 4.42 21.99
CA LEU A 8 2.99 5.61 21.15
C LEU A 8 2.40 6.84 21.87
N THR A 9 1.19 6.69 22.41
CA THR A 9 0.49 7.77 23.14
C THR A 9 1.22 8.16 24.42
N MET A 10 1.72 7.19 25.19
CA MET A 10 2.51 7.46 26.40
C MET A 10 3.79 8.25 26.08
N LEU A 11 4.51 7.88 25.02
CA LEU A 11 5.72 8.58 24.62
C LEU A 11 5.42 9.99 24.09
N ASP A 12 4.31 10.18 23.39
CA ASP A 12 3.83 11.48 22.93
C ASP A 12 3.61 12.43 24.12
N ASP A 13 2.84 12.00 25.12
CA ASP A 13 2.57 12.78 26.33
C ASP A 13 3.86 13.15 27.09
N GLU A 14 4.81 12.22 27.18
CA GLU A 14 6.09 12.45 27.86
C GLU A 14 7.03 13.38 27.10
N ILE A 15 7.00 13.35 25.76
CA ILE A 15 7.84 14.21 24.92
C ILE A 15 7.21 15.61 24.84
N ASN A 16 5.90 15.68 24.64
CA ASN A 16 5.08 16.89 24.55
C ASN A 16 5.64 17.90 23.54
N HIS A 17 5.72 17.48 22.26
CA HIS A 17 6.25 18.31 21.18
C HIS A 17 5.28 18.29 19.97
N PRO A 18 4.93 19.44 19.37
CA PRO A 18 3.91 19.52 18.33
C PRO A 18 4.16 18.63 17.10
N LEU A 19 5.41 18.56 16.61
CA LEU A 19 5.77 17.71 15.47
C LEU A 19 5.56 16.21 15.76
N ILE A 20 5.80 15.80 17.01
CA ILE A 20 5.64 14.41 17.44
C ILE A 20 4.14 14.10 17.55
N HIS A 21 3.40 14.99 18.20
CA HIS A 21 1.96 14.87 18.35
C HIS A 21 1.25 14.76 16.99
N GLY A 22 1.64 15.56 16.01
CA GLY A 22 1.09 15.48 14.65
C GLY A 22 1.24 14.09 14.01
N GLN A 23 2.42 13.49 14.09
CA GLN A 23 2.65 12.13 13.55
C GLN A 23 1.91 11.04 14.34
N VAL A 24 1.72 11.23 15.66
CA VAL A 24 0.96 10.31 16.51
C VAL A 24 -0.53 10.35 16.15
N GLU A 25 -1.09 11.54 15.93
CA GLU A 25 -2.47 11.70 15.49
C GLU A 25 -2.69 11.15 14.08
N GLU A 26 -1.74 11.35 13.16
CA GLU A 26 -1.76 10.73 11.82
C GLU A 26 -1.83 9.19 11.92
N ILE A 27 -0.98 8.57 12.75
CA ILE A 27 -1.01 7.11 12.99
C ILE A 27 -2.35 6.66 13.57
N LYS A 28 -2.89 7.38 14.58
CA LYS A 28 -4.18 7.03 15.18
C LYS A 28 -5.31 7.14 14.17
N GLN A 29 -5.27 8.17 13.31
CA GLN A 29 -6.25 8.35 12.25
C GLN A 29 -6.17 7.20 11.25
N ILE A 30 -4.98 6.84 10.77
CA ILE A 30 -4.80 5.71 9.86
C ILE A 30 -5.29 4.41 10.50
N ASP A 31 -4.90 4.10 11.73
CA ASP A 31 -5.38 2.91 12.45
C ASP A 31 -6.91 2.90 12.60
N HIS A 32 -7.52 4.04 12.88
CA HIS A 32 -8.97 4.17 12.99
C HIS A 32 -9.67 3.89 11.66
N TYR A 33 -9.20 4.48 10.55
CA TYR A 33 -9.78 4.25 9.23
C TYR A 33 -9.65 2.79 8.81
N VAL A 34 -8.42 2.27 8.83
CA VAL A 34 -8.12 0.89 8.46
C VAL A 34 -8.88 -0.09 9.36
N GLY A 35 -8.86 0.10 10.68
CA GLY A 35 -9.53 -0.79 11.63
C GLY A 35 -11.05 -0.80 11.54
N ASN A 36 -11.66 0.22 10.92
CA ASN A 36 -13.09 0.26 10.60
C ASN A 36 -13.40 -0.19 9.17
N GLY A 37 -12.41 -0.70 8.43
CA GLY A 37 -12.54 -1.08 7.03
C GLY A 37 -12.89 0.09 6.11
N LYS A 38 -12.47 1.30 6.46
CA LYS A 38 -12.73 2.52 5.69
C LYS A 38 -11.45 3.00 5.02
N PRO A 39 -11.49 3.36 3.73
CA PRO A 39 -10.35 3.95 3.05
C PRO A 39 -10.02 5.33 3.60
N LEU A 40 -8.74 5.71 3.51
CA LEU A 40 -8.31 7.08 3.76
C LEU A 40 -8.90 8.03 2.70
N LYS A 41 -9.11 9.30 3.07
CA LYS A 41 -9.59 10.32 2.11
C LYS A 41 -8.51 10.70 1.09
N ALA A 42 -7.27 10.82 1.53
CA ALA A 42 -6.10 11.19 0.75
C ALA A 42 -4.89 10.40 1.23
N ALA A 43 -3.75 10.53 0.56
CA ALA A 43 -2.50 9.94 1.02
C ALA A 43 -2.14 10.44 2.43
N PRO A 44 -1.56 9.57 3.27
CA PRO A 44 -1.11 9.93 4.61
C PRO A 44 0.12 10.86 4.56
N ASP A 45 0.32 11.59 5.64
CA ASP A 45 1.53 12.38 5.84
C ASP A 45 2.76 11.48 6.10
N LYS A 46 3.96 12.01 5.84
CA LYS A 46 5.22 11.31 6.13
C LYS A 46 5.42 11.16 7.63
N LEU A 47 5.75 9.94 8.03
CA LEU A 47 6.12 9.51 9.37
C LEU A 47 7.63 9.29 9.45
N GLY A 48 8.15 9.45 10.66
CA GLY A 48 9.57 9.40 10.93
C GLY A 48 10.21 10.78 10.82
N LEU A 49 11.08 11.09 11.77
CA LEU A 49 11.87 12.31 11.77
C LEU A 49 13.09 12.13 10.87
N LEU A 50 13.31 13.10 9.99
CA LEU A 50 14.57 13.28 9.30
C LEU A 50 15.70 13.59 10.30
N PRO A 51 16.97 13.37 9.95
CA PRO A 51 18.09 13.60 10.87
C PRO A 51 18.16 15.02 11.44
N ASP A 52 17.88 16.04 10.62
CA ASP A 52 17.80 17.44 11.03
C ASP A 52 16.61 17.70 11.95
N GLN A 53 15.42 17.21 11.60
CA GLN A 53 14.23 17.28 12.45
C GLN A 53 14.45 16.61 13.80
N PHE A 54 15.11 15.46 13.83
CA PHE A 54 15.43 14.75 15.07
C PHE A 54 16.31 15.59 16.00
N GLU A 55 17.39 16.16 15.45
CA GLU A 55 18.31 16.99 16.23
C GLU A 55 17.66 18.29 16.71
N ASP A 56 16.79 18.90 15.90
CA ASP A 56 16.08 20.12 16.27
C ASP A 56 15.06 19.85 17.38
N VAL A 57 14.22 18.81 17.25
CA VAL A 57 13.32 18.39 18.33
C VAL A 57 14.11 18.07 19.60
N LEU A 58 15.25 17.37 19.49
CA LEU A 58 16.06 17.00 20.64
C LEU A 58 16.61 18.22 21.39
N LYS A 59 17.03 19.27 20.67
CA LYS A 59 17.48 20.54 21.28
C LYS A 59 16.34 21.19 22.08
N GLU A 60 15.12 21.17 21.55
CA GLU A 60 13.96 21.79 22.19
C GLU A 60 13.49 21.03 23.44
N ILE A 61 13.44 19.70 23.37
CA ILE A 61 12.91 18.87 24.48
C ILE A 61 13.97 18.48 25.53
N GLY A 62 15.26 18.69 25.21
CA GLY A 62 16.41 18.38 26.07
C GLY A 62 16.99 16.97 25.90
N ASN A 63 18.32 16.87 26.04
CA ASN A 63 19.08 15.62 25.87
C ASN A 63 18.65 14.48 26.80
N ASN A 64 18.06 14.77 27.95
CA ASN A 64 17.51 13.78 28.87
C ASN A 64 16.34 12.97 28.27
N LYS A 65 15.65 13.51 27.25
CA LYS A 65 14.58 12.81 26.52
C LYS A 65 15.05 12.08 25.26
N LYS A 66 16.36 12.10 24.93
CA LYS A 66 16.92 11.48 23.71
C LYS A 66 16.42 10.06 23.47
N ARG A 67 16.47 9.21 24.51
CA ARG A 67 16.02 7.82 24.40
C ARG A 67 14.54 7.70 24.02
N LYS A 68 13.68 8.54 24.61
CA LYS A 68 12.24 8.54 24.32
C LYS A 68 11.97 8.99 22.90
N LEU A 69 12.68 10.03 22.45
CA LEU A 69 12.62 10.52 21.08
C LEU A 69 13.07 9.45 20.07
N THR A 70 14.16 8.74 20.37
CA THR A 70 14.59 7.58 19.58
C THR A 70 13.54 6.49 19.56
N ASP A 71 12.97 6.14 20.71
CA ASP A 71 11.96 5.09 20.82
C ASP A 71 10.69 5.42 20.03
N ILE A 72 10.18 6.65 20.12
CA ILE A 72 8.98 7.05 19.36
C ILE A 72 9.28 7.16 17.86
N ASN A 73 10.45 7.66 17.47
CA ASN A 73 10.85 7.72 16.07
C ASN A 73 10.97 6.32 15.46
N ASN A 74 11.46 5.35 16.23
CA ASN A 74 11.46 3.94 15.82
C ASN A 74 10.04 3.41 15.65
N LEU A 75 9.08 3.82 16.49
CA LEU A 75 7.67 3.41 16.30
C LEU A 75 7.11 3.98 14.99
N PHE A 76 7.35 5.25 14.69
CA PHE A 76 6.94 5.88 13.43
C PHE A 76 7.47 5.11 12.21
N ASN A 77 8.77 4.83 12.19
CA ASN A 77 9.42 4.10 11.09
C ASN A 77 8.98 2.63 10.97
N ASN A 78 8.38 2.03 12.01
CA ASN A 78 7.89 0.65 11.99
C ASN A 78 6.36 0.56 11.87
N PHE A 79 5.67 1.66 11.54
CA PHE A 79 4.21 1.67 11.46
C PHE A 79 3.66 0.72 10.39
N ARG A 80 4.33 0.56 9.24
CA ARG A 80 3.94 -0.41 8.22
C ARG A 80 3.94 -1.84 8.73
N GLN A 81 4.93 -2.21 9.56
CA GLN A 81 4.98 -3.54 10.19
C GLN A 81 3.80 -3.73 11.15
N TYR A 82 3.42 -2.68 11.88
CA TYR A 82 2.22 -2.73 12.71
C TYR A 82 0.95 -2.98 11.86
N LEU A 83 0.79 -2.29 10.73
CA LEU A 83 -0.34 -2.49 9.83
C LEU A 83 -0.37 -3.89 9.22
N SER A 84 0.76 -4.44 8.80
CA SER A 84 0.81 -5.78 8.22
C SER A 84 0.48 -6.85 9.25
N LEU A 85 1.01 -6.73 10.48
CA LEU A 85 0.75 -7.69 11.56
C LEU A 85 -0.67 -7.58 12.13
N LYS A 86 -1.28 -6.39 12.10
CA LYS A 86 -2.63 -6.16 12.64
C LYS A 86 -3.73 -6.38 11.63
N TYR A 87 -3.52 -5.95 10.39
CA TYR A 87 -4.56 -5.88 9.36
C TYR A 87 -4.21 -6.65 8.08
N GLY A 88 -3.02 -7.24 7.96
CA GLY A 88 -2.64 -7.99 6.76
C GLY A 88 -2.56 -7.13 5.49
N ILE A 89 -2.14 -5.86 5.64
CA ILE A 89 -1.96 -4.93 4.51
C ILE A 89 -0.54 -4.41 4.47
N TRP A 90 -0.02 -4.25 3.26
CA TRP A 90 1.30 -3.66 3.01
C TRP A 90 1.23 -2.36 2.24
N SER A 91 0.10 -2.02 1.62
CA SER A 91 -0.13 -0.76 0.90
C SER A 91 -1.42 -0.12 1.38
N ILE A 92 -1.43 1.21 1.54
CA ILE A 92 -2.61 1.96 2.02
C ILE A 92 -3.22 2.75 0.87
N ALA A 93 -4.30 2.22 0.32
CA ALA A 93 -5.15 2.90 -0.64
C ALA A 93 -5.87 4.11 -0.04
N ASN A 94 -6.18 5.09 -0.89
CA ASN A 94 -7.00 6.25 -0.52
C ASN A 94 -7.99 6.62 -1.63
N LEU A 95 -9.08 7.28 -1.24
CA LEU A 95 -10.19 7.64 -2.12
C LEU A 95 -9.79 8.59 -3.25
N LYS A 96 -8.90 9.56 -2.98
CA LYS A 96 -8.42 10.50 -4.00
C LYS A 96 -7.67 9.77 -5.13
N THR A 97 -6.74 8.87 -4.78
CA THR A 97 -6.03 8.06 -5.77
C THR A 97 -6.96 7.12 -6.51
N ALA A 98 -7.88 6.44 -5.82
CA ALA A 98 -8.84 5.54 -6.46
C ALA A 98 -9.75 6.28 -7.47
N ALA A 99 -10.23 7.48 -7.12
CA ALA A 99 -11.00 8.32 -8.04
C ALA A 99 -10.17 8.74 -9.26
N LEU A 100 -8.91 9.13 -9.07
CA LEU A 100 -8.02 9.47 -10.18
C LEU A 100 -7.71 8.26 -11.08
N ILE A 101 -7.53 7.06 -10.53
CA ILE A 101 -7.40 5.83 -11.32
C ILE A 101 -8.65 5.65 -12.18
N LYS A 102 -9.85 5.72 -11.57
CA LYS A 102 -11.13 5.60 -12.28
C LYS A 102 -11.22 6.58 -13.45
N ASP A 103 -11.02 7.86 -13.16
CA ASP A 103 -11.27 8.94 -14.10
C ASP A 103 -10.18 9.03 -15.18
N LYS A 104 -8.91 8.78 -14.84
CA LYS A 104 -7.80 8.94 -15.80
C LYS A 104 -7.61 7.71 -16.68
N MET A 105 -7.93 6.52 -16.16
CA MET A 105 -7.87 5.27 -16.93
C MET A 105 -9.22 4.90 -17.56
N GLN A 106 -10.31 5.62 -17.23
CA GLN A 106 -11.66 5.38 -17.79
C GLN A 106 -12.11 3.93 -17.59
N ILE A 107 -12.02 3.46 -16.35
CA ILE A 107 -12.32 2.08 -15.95
C ILE A 107 -13.61 1.99 -15.13
N ASP A 108 -14.36 0.91 -15.28
CA ASP A 108 -15.51 0.60 -14.44
C ASP A 108 -15.39 -0.76 -13.73
N THR A 109 -14.48 -1.61 -14.20
CA THR A 109 -14.21 -2.95 -13.64
C THR A 109 -12.72 -3.15 -13.36
N ALA A 110 -12.40 -3.81 -12.25
CA ALA A 110 -11.02 -4.11 -11.89
C ALA A 110 -10.85 -5.50 -11.28
N LEU A 111 -9.78 -6.19 -11.67
CA LEU A 111 -9.26 -7.39 -11.02
C LEU A 111 -8.04 -7.01 -10.17
N GLU A 112 -8.13 -7.17 -8.85
CA GLU A 112 -6.97 -7.18 -7.97
C GLU A 112 -6.40 -8.60 -7.85
N ILE A 113 -5.14 -8.76 -8.20
CA ILE A 113 -4.36 -10.01 -8.01
C ILE A 113 -3.35 -9.82 -6.88
N MET A 114 -3.04 -10.90 -6.18
CA MET A 114 -2.18 -10.85 -4.99
C MET A 114 -2.73 -9.85 -3.97
N ALA A 115 -4.05 -9.89 -3.77
CA ALA A 115 -4.79 -8.86 -3.06
C ALA A 115 -4.45 -8.78 -1.56
N GLY A 116 -3.85 -9.82 -0.97
CA GLY A 116 -3.78 -9.97 0.48
C GLY A 116 -5.19 -9.88 1.08
N ASN A 117 -5.42 -8.92 1.96
CA ASN A 117 -6.74 -8.62 2.54
C ASN A 117 -7.61 -7.66 1.70
N ALA A 118 -7.24 -7.39 0.44
CA ALA A 118 -8.03 -6.66 -0.56
C ALA A 118 -8.45 -5.24 -0.16
N TYR A 119 -7.54 -4.51 0.48
CA TYR A 119 -7.77 -3.12 0.89
C TYR A 119 -7.89 -2.17 -0.33
N TRP A 120 -7.14 -2.42 -1.40
CA TRP A 120 -7.27 -1.65 -2.65
C TRP A 120 -8.60 -1.93 -3.35
N SER A 121 -9.03 -3.19 -3.49
CA SER A 121 -10.37 -3.50 -4.00
C SER A 121 -11.48 -2.82 -3.20
N SER A 122 -11.42 -2.89 -1.87
CA SER A 122 -12.40 -2.19 -1.01
C SER A 122 -12.43 -0.69 -1.31
N THR A 123 -11.27 -0.06 -1.51
CA THR A 123 -11.15 1.37 -1.80
C THR A 123 -11.65 1.73 -3.20
N LEU A 124 -11.32 0.94 -4.22
CA LEU A 124 -11.81 1.11 -5.59
C LEU A 124 -13.34 0.94 -5.67
N ALA A 125 -13.90 -0.01 -4.91
CA ALA A 125 -15.35 -0.19 -4.79
C ALA A 125 -16.04 1.06 -4.20
N ASN A 126 -15.40 1.76 -3.25
CA ASN A 126 -15.94 2.99 -2.67
C ASN A 126 -16.04 4.16 -3.67
N VAL A 127 -15.28 4.13 -4.78
CA VAL A 127 -15.42 5.11 -5.88
C VAL A 127 -16.26 4.56 -7.05
N GLY A 128 -16.93 3.43 -6.84
CA GLY A 128 -17.90 2.84 -7.76
C GLY A 128 -17.30 1.97 -8.86
N ILE A 129 -16.07 1.47 -8.70
CA ILE A 129 -15.50 0.44 -9.59
C ILE A 129 -16.00 -0.93 -9.11
N GLN A 130 -16.41 -1.80 -10.04
CA GLN A 130 -16.74 -3.18 -9.72
C GLN A 130 -15.44 -3.99 -9.57
N THR A 131 -15.19 -4.51 -8.38
CA THR A 131 -13.90 -5.16 -8.05
C THR A 131 -14.03 -6.65 -7.84
N ILE A 132 -13.04 -7.39 -8.36
CA ILE A 132 -12.81 -8.81 -8.06
C ILE A 132 -11.44 -8.90 -7.41
N SER A 133 -11.34 -9.54 -6.24
CA SER A 133 -10.07 -9.69 -5.53
C SER A 133 -9.66 -11.16 -5.48
N THR A 134 -8.41 -11.43 -5.82
CA THR A 134 -7.84 -12.78 -5.84
C THR A 134 -6.49 -12.80 -5.16
N ASP A 135 -6.23 -13.86 -4.41
CA ASP A 135 -4.97 -14.11 -3.73
C ASP A 135 -4.79 -15.63 -3.57
N SER A 136 -3.56 -16.12 -3.51
CA SER A 136 -3.29 -17.54 -3.25
C SER A 136 -3.55 -17.95 -1.80
N LEU A 137 -3.64 -16.97 -0.89
CA LEU A 137 -3.78 -17.12 0.55
C LEU A 137 -2.67 -17.96 1.19
N GLU A 138 -1.54 -18.16 0.50
CA GLU A 138 -0.40 -18.91 1.05
C GLU A 138 0.16 -18.24 2.30
N TRP A 139 0.19 -16.90 2.33
CA TRP A 139 0.60 -16.10 3.48
C TRP A 139 -0.40 -16.18 4.65
N ALA A 140 -1.69 -16.38 4.36
CA ALA A 140 -2.73 -16.49 5.38
C ALA A 140 -2.67 -17.81 6.16
N LYS A 141 -1.99 -18.83 5.63
CA LYS A 141 -1.78 -20.10 6.36
C LYS A 141 -0.95 -19.92 7.63
N THR A 142 -0.11 -18.88 7.67
CA THR A 142 0.77 -18.57 8.80
C THR A 142 0.43 -17.25 9.49
N SER A 143 -0.58 -16.52 9.00
CA SER A 143 -1.03 -15.25 9.57
C SER A 143 -2.50 -15.28 9.96
N SER A 144 -2.79 -14.93 11.21
CA SER A 144 -4.16 -14.77 11.72
C SER A 144 -4.95 -13.65 11.04
N THR A 145 -4.29 -12.70 10.37
CA THR A 145 -4.97 -11.56 9.73
C THR A 145 -5.67 -11.93 8.43
N GLY A 146 -5.32 -13.04 7.79
CA GLY A 146 -5.92 -13.47 6.52
C GLY A 146 -7.38 -13.94 6.62
N ALA A 147 -7.96 -13.96 7.82
CA ALA A 147 -9.35 -14.37 8.05
C ALA A 147 -10.37 -13.21 7.94
N GLU A 148 -9.90 -11.95 7.94
CA GLU A 148 -10.76 -10.76 7.97
C GLU A 148 -10.42 -9.80 6.81
N PRO A 149 -10.74 -10.16 5.55
CA PRO A 149 -10.46 -9.30 4.42
C PRO A 149 -11.42 -8.10 4.35
N PHE A 150 -10.93 -6.98 3.81
CA PHE A 150 -11.68 -5.73 3.60
C PHE A 150 -12.66 -5.77 2.43
N HIS A 151 -12.48 -6.75 1.54
CA HIS A 151 -13.32 -7.06 0.40
C HIS A 151 -13.22 -8.57 0.13
N PRO A 152 -14.26 -9.26 -0.37
CA PRO A 152 -14.20 -10.70 -0.62
C PRO A 152 -13.00 -11.10 -1.48
N VAL A 153 -12.19 -12.05 -0.97
CA VAL A 153 -11.01 -12.60 -1.66
C VAL A 153 -11.27 -14.02 -2.11
N ILE A 154 -11.11 -14.26 -3.40
CA ILE A 154 -11.23 -15.59 -3.99
C ILE A 154 -9.84 -16.24 -3.97
N ASN A 155 -9.73 -17.45 -3.39
CA ASN A 155 -8.51 -18.23 -3.44
C ASN A 155 -8.23 -18.66 -4.88
N LEU A 156 -7.36 -17.91 -5.57
CA LEU A 156 -7.00 -18.13 -6.96
C LEU A 156 -5.67 -17.46 -7.26
N GLU A 157 -4.74 -18.22 -7.85
CA GLU A 157 -3.43 -17.71 -8.27
C GLU A 157 -3.55 -16.64 -9.35
N ALA A 158 -2.64 -15.66 -9.32
CA ALA A 158 -2.66 -14.48 -10.20
C ALA A 158 -2.86 -14.83 -11.69
N ALA A 159 -2.01 -15.68 -12.27
CA ALA A 159 -2.11 -16.06 -13.68
C ALA A 159 -3.44 -16.76 -14.03
N GLN A 160 -4.00 -17.55 -13.10
CA GLN A 160 -5.29 -18.20 -13.28
C GLN A 160 -6.46 -17.20 -13.18
N ALA A 161 -6.35 -16.24 -12.26
CA ALA A 161 -7.32 -15.16 -12.10
C ALA A 161 -7.39 -14.28 -13.36
N ILE A 162 -6.24 -13.86 -13.89
CA ILE A 162 -6.15 -13.07 -15.12
C ILE A 162 -6.80 -13.81 -16.29
N LYS A 163 -6.54 -15.11 -16.43
CA LYS A 163 -7.17 -15.94 -17.47
C LYS A 163 -8.69 -16.07 -17.28
N LYS A 164 -9.17 -16.18 -16.03
CA LYS A 164 -10.58 -16.39 -15.71
C LYS A 164 -11.41 -15.10 -15.86
N TYR A 165 -10.83 -13.97 -15.46
CA TYR A 165 -11.47 -12.65 -15.45
C TYR A 165 -10.76 -11.73 -16.45
N SER A 166 -10.68 -12.18 -17.70
CA SER A 166 -9.97 -11.50 -18.78
C SER A 166 -10.69 -10.26 -19.34
N ASP A 167 -11.97 -10.08 -19.00
CA ASP A 167 -12.86 -9.04 -19.53
C ASP A 167 -13.11 -7.92 -18.50
N VAL A 168 -12.04 -7.48 -17.83
CA VAL A 168 -12.04 -6.31 -16.93
C VAL A 168 -11.29 -5.16 -17.60
N ASP A 169 -11.57 -3.93 -17.20
CA ASP A 169 -10.88 -2.75 -17.77
C ASP A 169 -9.46 -2.61 -17.20
N LEU A 170 -9.28 -2.95 -15.92
CA LEU A 170 -8.04 -2.85 -15.15
C LEU A 170 -7.66 -4.18 -14.49
N ILE A 171 -6.39 -4.54 -14.57
CA ILE A 171 -5.75 -5.48 -13.63
C ILE A 171 -4.82 -4.67 -12.73
N LEU A 172 -4.86 -4.93 -11.42
CA LEU A 172 -4.03 -4.26 -10.42
C LEU A 172 -3.37 -5.32 -9.54
N CYS A 173 -2.05 -5.22 -9.39
CA CYS A 173 -1.27 -6.04 -8.47
C CYS A 173 -0.82 -5.17 -7.29
N SER A 174 -1.40 -5.43 -6.11
CA SER A 174 -1.09 -4.71 -4.88
C SER A 174 -0.01 -5.44 -4.10
N TRP A 175 1.27 -5.07 -4.32
CA TRP A 175 2.40 -5.63 -3.57
C TRP A 175 2.71 -7.11 -3.86
N SER A 176 3.26 -7.39 -5.05
CA SER A 176 3.87 -8.71 -5.29
C SER A 176 5.09 -8.91 -4.39
N PRO A 177 5.27 -10.09 -3.78
CA PRO A 177 6.52 -10.43 -3.12
C PRO A 177 7.72 -10.25 -4.05
N ASN A 178 8.86 -9.83 -3.49
CA ASN A 178 10.12 -9.67 -4.23
C ASN A 178 10.93 -10.98 -4.40
N PHE A 179 10.32 -12.10 -4.04
CA PHE A 179 10.86 -13.43 -4.22
C PHE A 179 9.93 -14.24 -5.14
N GLY A 180 10.52 -15.08 -5.98
CA GLY A 180 9.77 -15.84 -6.99
C GLY A 180 9.58 -15.07 -8.29
N GLN A 181 8.62 -15.53 -9.11
CA GLN A 181 8.38 -15.02 -10.47
C GLN A 181 6.87 -14.86 -10.77
N SER A 182 6.04 -14.73 -9.73
CA SER A 182 4.58 -14.65 -9.88
C SER A 182 4.14 -13.37 -10.60
N ASP A 183 4.91 -12.30 -10.49
CA ASP A 183 4.75 -11.04 -11.21
C ASP A 183 4.99 -11.20 -12.72
N LEU A 184 6.08 -11.87 -13.11
CA LEU A 184 6.38 -12.19 -14.51
C LEU A 184 5.28 -13.09 -15.11
N ALA A 185 4.88 -14.13 -14.37
CA ALA A 185 3.80 -15.02 -14.79
C ALA A 185 2.45 -14.29 -14.93
N ALA A 186 2.22 -13.25 -14.13
CA ALA A 186 1.04 -12.40 -14.25
C ALA A 186 1.07 -11.55 -15.53
N ILE A 187 2.23 -10.96 -15.87
CA ILE A 187 2.41 -10.25 -17.15
C ILE A 187 2.19 -11.18 -18.34
N ASP A 188 2.83 -12.35 -18.34
CA ASP A 188 2.66 -13.34 -19.42
C ASP A 188 1.18 -13.75 -19.58
N ALA A 189 0.46 -13.92 -18.46
CA ALA A 189 -0.96 -14.25 -18.47
C ALA A 189 -1.82 -13.10 -19.00
N TRP A 190 -1.51 -11.85 -18.63
CA TRP A 190 -2.21 -10.67 -19.11
C TRP A 190 -2.05 -10.52 -20.63
N GLN A 191 -0.81 -10.57 -21.13
CA GLN A 191 -0.52 -10.47 -22.57
C GLN A 191 -1.18 -11.59 -23.38
N LYS A 192 -1.29 -12.80 -22.81
CA LYS A 192 -1.81 -13.97 -23.52
C LYS A 192 -3.33 -14.11 -23.49
N TYR A 193 -3.97 -13.69 -22.40
CA TYR A 193 -5.38 -14.05 -22.13
C TYR A 193 -6.30 -12.88 -21.87
N SER A 194 -5.78 -11.72 -21.48
CA SER A 194 -6.60 -10.60 -21.02
C SER A 194 -6.90 -9.59 -22.12
N ASN A 195 -8.08 -8.99 -22.05
CA ASN A 195 -8.47 -7.83 -22.86
C ASN A 195 -8.34 -6.51 -22.06
N ALA A 196 -7.87 -6.57 -20.81
CA ALA A 196 -7.71 -5.40 -19.97
C ALA A 196 -6.75 -4.38 -20.58
N LYS A 197 -7.20 -3.14 -20.69
CA LYS A 197 -6.43 -2.03 -21.29
C LYS A 197 -5.31 -1.54 -20.38
N HIS A 198 -5.51 -1.70 -19.08
CA HIS A 198 -4.58 -1.27 -18.05
C HIS A 198 -4.14 -2.46 -17.20
N PHE A 199 -2.84 -2.56 -16.98
CA PHE A 199 -2.27 -3.42 -15.95
C PHE A 199 -1.32 -2.60 -15.12
N ILE A 200 -1.66 -2.39 -13.84
CA ILE A 200 -0.85 -1.61 -12.91
C ILE A 200 -0.30 -2.45 -11.76
N PHE A 201 0.88 -2.07 -11.29
CA PHE A 201 1.54 -2.61 -10.12
C PHE A 201 1.72 -1.51 -9.09
N ILE A 202 1.46 -1.84 -7.83
CA ILE A 202 1.70 -0.95 -6.69
C ILE A 202 2.85 -1.53 -5.89
N GLY A 203 3.93 -0.77 -5.77
CA GLY A 203 5.14 -1.21 -5.10
C GLY A 203 6.27 -0.20 -5.15
N GLU A 204 7.47 -0.65 -4.79
CA GLU A 204 8.71 0.09 -4.77
C GLU A 204 9.69 -0.49 -5.82
N GLU A 205 10.13 0.36 -6.73
CA GLU A 205 11.11 0.00 -7.76
C GLU A 205 12.45 -0.43 -7.12
N ASN A 206 12.94 -1.62 -7.48
CA ASN A 206 14.19 -2.18 -6.96
C ASN A 206 14.26 -2.29 -5.42
N GLY A 207 13.11 -2.43 -4.76
CA GLY A 207 13.00 -2.46 -3.30
C GLY A 207 12.23 -3.66 -2.76
N ALA A 208 11.21 -3.39 -1.94
CA ALA A 208 10.48 -4.41 -1.18
C ALA A 208 9.46 -5.23 -1.99
N THR A 209 9.22 -4.89 -3.26
CA THR A 209 8.17 -5.51 -4.10
C THR A 209 8.71 -5.99 -5.44
N ASN A 210 8.05 -7.00 -6.01
CA ASN A 210 8.34 -7.59 -7.31
C ASN A 210 9.77 -8.15 -7.45
N SER A 211 9.95 -9.09 -8.37
CA SER A 211 11.24 -9.71 -8.65
C SER A 211 12.24 -8.68 -9.24
N PRO A 212 13.55 -8.84 -9.01
CA PRO A 212 14.56 -8.03 -9.70
C PRO A 212 14.42 -8.07 -11.23
N GLU A 213 14.06 -9.22 -11.78
CA GLU A 213 13.84 -9.42 -13.21
C GLU A 213 12.67 -8.59 -13.73
N PHE A 214 11.64 -8.33 -12.92
CA PHE A 214 10.53 -7.46 -13.29
C PHE A 214 11.00 -6.01 -13.45
N TRP A 215 11.80 -5.50 -12.52
CA TRP A 215 12.26 -4.11 -12.56
C TRP A 215 13.30 -3.83 -13.66
N GLN A 216 14.05 -4.86 -14.08
CA GLN A 216 15.06 -4.71 -15.13
C GLN A 216 14.47 -4.61 -16.56
N ARG A 217 13.15 -4.77 -16.71
CA ARG A 217 12.48 -4.76 -18.01
C ARG A 217 12.02 -3.36 -18.38
N ASN A 218 12.07 -3.04 -19.67
CA ASN A 218 11.66 -1.75 -20.18
C ASN A 218 10.20 -1.77 -20.64
N TRP A 219 9.27 -1.97 -19.70
CA TRP A 219 7.84 -2.09 -19.99
C TRP A 219 6.95 -1.09 -19.28
N PHE A 220 7.53 -0.05 -18.68
CA PHE A 220 6.74 0.91 -17.90
C PHE A 220 6.27 2.06 -18.78
N LYS A 221 4.97 2.35 -18.76
CA LYS A 221 4.43 3.55 -19.39
C LYS A 221 4.81 4.79 -18.56
N HIS A 222 5.06 5.88 -19.27
CA HIS A 222 5.25 7.20 -18.67
C HIS A 222 4.24 8.17 -19.28
N THR A 223 3.08 8.31 -18.64
CA THR A 223 1.98 9.15 -19.13
C THR A 223 1.68 10.29 -18.15
N ALA A 224 1.11 11.39 -18.67
CA ALA A 224 0.63 12.48 -17.82
C ALA A 224 -0.46 12.01 -16.83
N ALA A 225 -1.32 11.09 -17.27
CA ALA A 225 -2.34 10.46 -16.43
C ALA A 225 -1.72 9.72 -15.24
N LEU A 226 -0.70 8.88 -15.48
CA LEU A 226 -0.02 8.13 -14.44
C LEU A 226 0.73 9.05 -13.46
N ASN A 227 1.34 10.13 -13.95
CA ASN A 227 1.98 11.14 -13.09
C ASN A 227 0.98 11.84 -12.17
N GLU A 228 -0.21 12.14 -12.67
CA GLU A 228 -1.28 12.75 -11.87
C GLU A 228 -1.82 11.78 -10.80
N ILE A 229 -2.02 10.51 -11.15
CA ILE A 229 -2.37 9.45 -10.19
C ILE A 229 -1.30 9.33 -9.10
N ASN A 230 -0.02 9.24 -9.48
CA ASN A 230 1.08 9.14 -8.51
C ASN A 230 1.21 10.40 -7.64
N SER A 231 0.81 11.58 -8.12
CA SER A 231 0.82 12.79 -7.29
C SER A 231 -0.14 12.74 -6.09
N SER A 232 -1.17 11.88 -6.15
CA SER A 232 -2.09 11.65 -5.02
C SER A 232 -1.77 10.41 -4.19
N PHE A 233 -0.78 9.62 -4.58
CA PHE A 233 -0.34 8.43 -3.88
C PHE A 233 1.06 8.67 -3.30
N GLN A 234 1.14 8.80 -1.99
CA GLN A 234 2.39 9.08 -1.29
C GLN A 234 2.59 8.08 -0.16
N SER A 235 3.83 7.63 -0.01
CA SER A 235 4.24 6.82 1.13
C SER A 235 4.32 7.63 2.41
N PHE A 236 3.90 7.00 3.50
CA PHE A 236 4.07 7.52 4.85
C PHE A 236 5.42 7.14 5.46
N ASP A 237 6.17 6.21 4.90
CA ASP A 237 7.47 5.78 5.43
C ASP A 237 8.58 5.87 4.36
N PHE A 238 9.71 5.20 4.61
CA PHE A 238 10.88 5.25 3.73
C PHE A 238 10.72 4.44 2.44
N ILE A 239 9.70 3.59 2.31
CA ILE A 239 9.45 2.81 1.10
C ILE A 239 8.87 3.75 0.05
N ASP A 240 9.47 3.88 -1.13
CA ASP A 240 8.95 4.74 -2.23
C ASP A 240 7.89 4.00 -3.05
N GLU A 241 6.73 3.73 -2.44
CA GLU A 241 5.59 3.14 -3.12
C GLU A 241 5.04 4.05 -4.21
N ARG A 242 4.89 3.48 -5.41
CA ARG A 242 4.31 4.13 -6.59
C ARG A 242 3.42 3.16 -7.34
N ILE A 243 2.62 3.73 -8.22
CA ILE A 243 1.82 3.01 -9.20
C ILE A 243 2.59 3.01 -10.53
N PHE A 244 2.87 1.82 -11.03
CA PHE A 244 3.53 1.58 -12.31
C PHE A 244 2.53 0.95 -13.27
N GLU A 245 2.47 1.41 -14.52
CA GLU A 245 1.61 0.81 -15.55
C GLU A 245 2.46 0.05 -16.57
N ILE A 246 2.07 -1.18 -16.89
CA ILE A 246 2.72 -2.00 -17.91
C ILE A 246 2.27 -1.56 -19.31
N ASP A 247 3.23 -1.42 -20.20
CA ASP A 247 3.04 -1.13 -21.60
C ASP A 247 2.67 -2.40 -22.38
N ASN A 248 1.65 -2.29 -23.22
CA ASN A 248 1.11 -3.40 -24.01
C ASN A 248 1.58 -3.36 -25.47
N GLU A 249 2.46 -2.41 -25.85
CA GLU A 249 2.91 -2.20 -27.23
C GLU A 249 4.15 -3.04 -27.62
N PHE A 250 4.38 -4.18 -26.97
CA PHE A 250 5.53 -5.08 -27.24
C PHE A 250 5.26 -6.15 -28.29
#